data_AF-A0A6L9ZDS9-F1
#
_entry.id   AF-A0A6L9ZDS9-F1
#
_cell.length_a   1.000
_cell.length_b   1.000
_cell.length_c   1.000
_cell.angle_alpha   90.00
_cell.angle_beta   90.00
_cell.angle_gamma   90.00
#
_symmetry.space_group_name_H-M   'P 1'
#
loop_
_entity.id
_entity.type
_entity.pdbx_description
1 polymer ?
#
loop_
_entity_poly.entity_id
_entity_poly.type
_entity_poly.pdbx_seq_one_letter_code
_entity_poly.pdbx_strand_id
1 'polypeptide(L)'
;MSLSITKTYLANAEEWDKIWQECNYSTYFHSREWAEIWNTYTQGEFRPNPQMIVVSDQKRALIPLSYKLGNPKFIKKYSSSPDGTFGGWISADELTIDHAILIVKFLDTNFWGKLSWRVNPYNELASQAVALSCV
;
A
#
# COMPACT_ATOMS: atom_id res chain seq x y z
N MET A 1 19.19 17.50 -1.11
CA MET A 1 19.01 16.65 0.08
C MET A 1 18.46 15.31 -0.40
N SER A 2 18.89 14.19 0.18
CA SER A 2 18.32 12.87 -0.13
C SER A 2 16.91 12.75 0.46
N LEU A 3 15.96 12.16 -0.29
CA LEU A 3 14.62 11.88 0.21
C LEU A 3 14.65 10.86 1.35
N SER A 4 13.76 11.02 2.33
CA SER A 4 13.57 10.07 3.43
C SER A 4 12.11 10.00 3.87
N ILE A 5 11.71 8.88 4.48
CA ILE A 5 10.38 8.76 5.10
C ILE A 5 10.45 9.47 6.45
N THR A 6 9.61 10.48 6.64
CA THR A 6 9.57 11.26 7.88
C THR A 6 8.50 10.77 8.84
N LYS A 7 7.42 10.17 8.31
CA LYS A 7 6.31 9.69 9.13
C LYS A 7 5.61 8.51 8.45
N THR A 8 5.18 7.55 9.26
CA THR A 8 4.20 6.54 8.88
C THR A 8 3.09 6.45 9.92
N TYR A 9 1.86 6.17 9.49
CA TYR A 9 0.71 6.01 10.38
C TYR A 9 -0.43 5.27 9.68
N LEU A 10 -1.44 4.83 10.46
CA LEU A 10 -2.66 4.25 9.90
C LEU A 10 -3.55 5.37 9.34
N ALA A 11 -3.82 5.34 8.04
CA ALA A 11 -4.73 6.31 7.43
C ALA A 11 -6.16 6.05 7.92
N ASN A 12 -6.92 7.11 8.16
CA ASN A 12 -8.34 6.98 8.45
C ASN A 12 -9.16 6.79 7.15
N ALA A 13 -10.47 6.58 7.30
CA ALA A 13 -11.37 6.34 6.16
C ALA A 13 -11.41 7.52 5.17
N GLU A 14 -11.51 8.74 5.67
CA GLU A 14 -11.57 9.95 4.84
C GLU A 14 -10.28 10.16 4.04
N GLU A 15 -9.12 9.96 4.67
CA GLU A 15 -7.81 10.04 4.00
C GLU A 15 -7.66 8.99 2.90
N TRP A 16 -8.12 7.76 3.16
CA TRP A 16 -8.07 6.69 2.17
C TRP A 16 -8.96 7.01 0.98
N ASP A 17 -10.23 7.32 1.22
CA ASP A 17 -11.21 7.57 0.16
C ASP A 17 -10.79 8.76 -0.70
N LYS A 18 -10.28 9.83 -0.07
CA LYS A 18 -9.78 11.00 -0.77
C LYS A 18 -8.62 10.66 -1.71
N ILE A 19 -7.57 10.01 -1.20
CA ILE A 19 -6.41 9.65 -2.02
C ILE A 19 -6.81 8.66 -3.12
N TRP A 20 -7.72 7.73 -2.84
CA TRP A 20 -8.22 6.79 -3.82
C TRP A 20 -8.94 7.49 -4.99
N GLN A 21 -9.77 8.48 -4.69
CA GLN A 21 -10.48 9.28 -5.70
C GLN A 21 -9.55 10.22 -6.49
N GLU A 22 -8.52 10.77 -5.85
CA GLU A 22 -7.59 11.71 -6.47
C GLU A 22 -6.44 11.04 -7.25
N CYS A 23 -6.20 9.75 -7.01
CA CYS A 23 -5.12 9.01 -7.66
C CYS A 23 -5.52 8.50 -9.06
N ASN A 24 -4.83 8.97 -10.09
CA ASN A 24 -5.13 8.70 -11.50
C ASN A 24 -4.86 7.26 -11.98
N TYR A 25 -4.06 6.48 -11.24
CA TYR A 25 -3.77 5.07 -11.53
C TYR A 25 -4.42 4.12 -10.52
N SER A 26 -5.25 4.64 -9.60
CA SER A 26 -5.98 3.80 -8.66
C SER A 26 -6.99 2.93 -9.41
N THR A 27 -7.35 1.82 -8.79
CA THR A 27 -8.38 0.91 -9.29
C THR A 27 -9.35 0.64 -8.15
N TYR A 28 -10.50 0.04 -8.45
CA TYR A 28 -11.47 -0.33 -7.41
C TYR A 28 -10.84 -1.21 -6.30
N PHE A 29 -9.84 -2.03 -6.62
CA PHE A 29 -9.19 -2.92 -5.65
C PHE A 29 -8.33 -2.18 -4.62
N HIS A 30 -7.96 -0.93 -4.89
CA HIS A 30 -7.29 -0.06 -3.94
C HIS A 30 -8.27 0.68 -3.01
N SER A 31 -9.57 0.57 -3.24
CA SER A 31 -10.60 1.25 -2.44
C SER A 31 -10.68 0.68 -1.03
N ARG A 32 -11.16 1.49 -0.09
CA ARG A 32 -11.48 1.03 1.26
C ARG A 32 -12.62 0.01 1.23
N GLU A 33 -13.61 0.24 0.37
CA GLU A 33 -14.76 -0.64 0.16
C GLU A 33 -14.34 -2.06 -0.17
N TRP A 34 -13.34 -2.24 -1.04
CA TRP A 34 -12.82 -3.57 -1.36
C TRP A 34 -12.25 -4.27 -0.12
N ALA A 35 -11.45 -3.57 0.69
CA ALA A 35 -10.90 -4.12 1.92
C ALA A 35 -11.99 -4.47 2.95
N GLU A 36 -13.04 -3.64 3.04
CA GLU A 36 -14.18 -3.87 3.93
C GLU A 36 -15.06 -5.05 3.50
N ILE A 37 -15.28 -5.24 2.19
CA ILE A 37 -15.97 -6.42 1.66
C ILE A 37 -15.25 -7.69 2.11
N TRP A 38 -13.93 -7.73 2.00
CA TRP A 38 -13.14 -8.90 2.44
C TRP A 38 -13.20 -9.11 3.95
N ASN A 39 -13.21 -8.03 4.74
CA ASN A 39 -13.39 -8.12 6.19
C ASN A 39 -14.73 -8.75 6.54
N THR A 40 -15.83 -8.25 5.98
CA THR A 40 -17.17 -8.78 6.22
C THR A 40 -17.30 -10.22 5.73
N TYR A 41 -16.85 -10.51 4.50
CA TYR A 41 -16.96 -11.84 3.88
C TYR A 41 -16.18 -12.91 4.66
N THR A 42 -15.02 -12.55 5.21
CA THR A 42 -14.17 -13.47 5.97
C THR A 42 -14.39 -13.41 7.48
N GLN A 43 -15.46 -12.75 7.93
CA GLN A 43 -15.81 -12.59 9.34
C GLN A 43 -14.63 -12.06 10.19
N GLY A 44 -13.87 -11.11 9.63
CA GLY A 44 -12.73 -10.47 10.31
C GLY A 44 -11.42 -11.25 10.28
N GLU A 45 -11.30 -12.31 9.47
CA GLU A 45 -10.01 -12.96 9.19
C GLU A 45 -9.09 -12.03 8.38
N PHE A 46 -9.64 -11.32 7.39
CA PHE A 46 -9.00 -10.19 6.73
C PHE A 46 -9.42 -8.87 7.37
N ARG A 47 -8.46 -7.98 7.61
CA ARG A 47 -8.74 -6.67 8.19
C ARG A 47 -8.00 -5.56 7.46
N PRO A 48 -8.68 -4.43 7.14
CA PRO A 48 -8.02 -3.27 6.56
C PRO A 48 -6.93 -2.74 7.51
N ASN A 49 -5.79 -2.36 6.94
CA ASN A 49 -4.65 -1.81 7.68
C ASN A 49 -3.90 -0.78 6.82
N PRO A 50 -4.58 0.26 6.34
CA PRO A 50 -4.04 1.22 5.38
C PRO A 50 -2.84 1.96 5.97
N GLN A 51 -1.68 1.90 5.31
CA GLN A 51 -0.46 2.57 5.79
C GLN A 51 -0.22 3.85 5.01
N MET A 52 -0.23 4.99 5.67
CA MET A 52 0.22 6.25 5.11
C MET A 52 1.74 6.38 5.28
N ILE A 53 2.40 6.84 4.23
CA ILE A 53 3.82 7.23 4.22
C ILE A 53 3.90 8.71 3.87
N VAL A 54 4.65 9.48 4.65
CA VAL A 54 4.96 10.88 4.37
C VAL A 54 6.47 11.00 4.14
N VAL A 55 6.84 11.55 2.99
CA VAL A 55 8.24 11.75 2.58
C VAL A 55 8.72 13.15 3.02
N SER A 56 10.03 13.36 3.10
CA SER A 56 10.67 14.61 3.54
C SER A 56 10.23 15.85 2.75
N ASP A 57 9.82 15.68 1.49
CA ASP A 57 9.27 16.74 0.64
C ASP A 57 7.74 16.90 0.78
N GLN A 58 7.15 16.30 1.81
CA GLN A 58 5.73 16.33 2.18
C GLN A 58 4.78 15.53 1.27
N LYS A 59 5.30 14.86 0.24
CA LYS A 59 4.49 13.96 -0.58
C LYS A 59 4.03 12.74 0.21
N ARG A 60 2.85 12.26 -0.14
CA ARG A 60 2.14 11.21 0.58
C ARG A 60 1.86 10.02 -0.30
N ALA A 61 2.10 8.83 0.22
CA ALA A 61 1.71 7.60 -0.44
C ALA A 61 0.92 6.74 0.53
N LEU A 62 -0.26 6.31 0.12
CA LEU A 62 -1.08 5.37 0.86
C LEU A 62 -0.82 3.98 0.33
N ILE A 63 -0.59 3.02 1.20
CA ILE A 63 -0.54 1.60 0.86
C ILE A 63 -1.84 0.95 1.35
N PRO A 64 -2.75 0.55 0.44
CA PRO A 64 -4.01 -0.12 0.76
C PRO A 64 -3.78 -1.55 1.25
N LEU A 65 -3.13 -1.68 2.40
CA LEU A 65 -2.83 -2.98 3.00
C LEU A 65 -4.05 -3.53 3.73
N SER A 66 -4.18 -4.85 3.66
CA SER A 66 -4.97 -5.64 4.60
C SER A 66 -4.07 -6.70 5.22
N TYR A 67 -4.34 -7.12 6.44
CA TYR A 67 -3.69 -8.29 7.03
C TYR A 67 -4.66 -9.44 7.18
N LYS A 68 -4.12 -10.65 7.08
CA LYS A 68 -4.81 -11.91 7.33
C LYS A 68 -4.35 -12.49 8.67
N LEU A 69 -5.28 -12.78 9.57
CA LEU A 69 -5.01 -13.51 10.80
C LEU A 69 -4.84 -15.01 10.49
N GLY A 70 -3.82 -15.65 11.07
CA GLY A 70 -3.63 -17.10 10.97
C GLY A 70 -4.33 -17.87 12.10
N ASN A 71 -4.20 -17.32 13.31
CA ASN A 71 -4.98 -17.62 14.50
C ASN A 71 -5.49 -16.27 15.03
N PRO A 72 -6.55 -16.21 15.87
CA PRO A 72 -7.23 -14.95 16.25
C PRO A 72 -6.35 -13.87 16.91
N LYS A 73 -5.06 -14.12 17.15
CA LYS A 73 -4.09 -13.16 17.71
C LYS A 73 -2.80 -12.95 16.90
N PHE A 74 -2.57 -13.70 15.82
CA PHE A 74 -1.31 -13.63 15.07
C PHE A 74 -1.53 -13.30 13.60
N ILE A 75 -0.88 -12.23 13.14
CA ILE A 75 -0.85 -11.83 11.73
C ILE A 75 -0.01 -12.83 10.95
N LYS A 76 -0.64 -13.46 9.96
CA LYS A 76 0.00 -14.47 9.10
C LYS A 76 0.57 -13.85 7.83
N LYS A 77 -0.13 -12.88 7.23
CA LYS A 77 0.25 -12.27 5.96
C LYS A 77 -0.33 -10.87 5.81
N TYR A 78 0.36 -10.00 5.10
CA TYR A 78 -0.16 -8.74 4.56
C TYR A 78 -0.45 -8.90 3.07
N SER A 79 -1.49 -8.22 2.60
CA SER A 79 -1.86 -8.15 1.18
C SER A 79 -2.00 -6.69 0.80
N SER A 80 -1.30 -6.27 -0.24
CA SER A 80 -1.59 -5.00 -0.90
C SER A 80 -2.75 -5.23 -1.85
N SER A 81 -3.94 -4.84 -1.40
CA SER A 81 -5.25 -5.28 -1.89
C SER A 81 -5.52 -6.78 -1.64
N PRO A 82 -6.63 -7.15 -0.98
CA PRO A 82 -7.02 -8.55 -0.85
C PRO A 82 -7.15 -9.27 -2.20
N ASP A 83 -6.73 -10.53 -2.23
CA ASP A 83 -6.70 -11.45 -3.39
C ASP A 83 -5.78 -11.05 -4.57
N GLY A 84 -4.96 -10.01 -4.40
CA GLY A 84 -3.79 -9.75 -5.26
C GLY A 84 -4.14 -9.41 -6.71
N THR A 85 -5.24 -8.73 -6.98
CA THR A 85 -5.60 -8.25 -8.32
C THR A 85 -4.74 -7.06 -8.74
N PHE A 86 -4.78 -5.96 -7.99
CA PHE A 86 -3.97 -4.76 -8.23
C PHE A 86 -3.54 -4.17 -6.89
N GLY A 87 -2.23 -4.18 -6.63
CA GLY A 87 -1.65 -3.65 -5.40
C GLY A 87 -0.52 -2.66 -5.67
N GLY A 88 0.06 -2.14 -4.59
CA GLY A 88 1.03 -1.07 -4.58
C GLY A 88 0.59 0.04 -3.65
N TRP A 89 1.23 1.18 -3.80
CA TRP A 89 0.77 2.43 -3.21
C TRP A 89 -0.18 3.13 -4.18
N ILE A 90 -0.98 4.04 -3.65
CA ILE A 90 -1.72 5.08 -4.37
C ILE A 90 -1.33 6.44 -3.80
N SER A 91 -1.41 7.47 -4.61
CA SER A 91 -1.03 8.84 -4.22
C SER A 91 -1.80 9.85 -5.04
N ALA A 92 -2.22 10.94 -4.39
CA ALA A 92 -2.72 12.15 -5.04
C ALA A 92 -1.56 13.06 -5.51
N ASP A 93 -0.36 12.86 -4.95
CA ASP A 93 0.84 13.60 -5.33
C ASP A 93 1.54 12.90 -6.51
N GLU A 94 2.19 13.70 -7.36
CA GLU A 94 3.06 13.15 -8.40
C GLU A 94 4.36 12.64 -7.77
N LEU A 95 4.53 11.31 -7.72
CA LEU A 95 5.72 10.67 -7.17
C LEU A 95 6.79 10.47 -8.25
N THR A 96 8.06 10.66 -7.88
CA THR A 96 9.21 10.36 -8.75
C THR A 96 9.78 8.97 -8.45
N ILE A 97 10.72 8.51 -9.28
CA ILE A 97 11.35 7.20 -9.09
C ILE A 97 12.06 7.06 -7.74
N ASP A 98 12.66 8.13 -7.22
CA ASP A 98 13.31 8.11 -5.91
C ASP A 98 12.31 7.90 -4.77
N HIS A 99 11.10 8.47 -4.88
CA HIS A 99 10.00 8.21 -3.94
C HIS A 99 9.59 6.75 -4.00
N ALA A 100 9.44 6.22 -5.21
CA ALA A 100 9.01 4.85 -5.44
C ALA A 100 10.03 3.84 -4.88
N ILE A 101 11.33 4.02 -5.15
CA ILE A 101 12.40 3.20 -4.58
C ILE A 101 12.36 3.24 -3.04
N LEU A 102 12.15 4.43 -2.46
CA LEU A 102 12.02 4.59 -1.02
C LEU A 102 10.82 3.82 -0.44
N ILE A 103 9.68 3.85 -1.12
CA ILE A 103 8.48 3.08 -0.75
C ILE A 103 8.74 1.57 -0.88
N VAL A 104 9.39 1.11 -1.94
CA VAL A 104 9.75 -0.30 -2.12
C VAL A 104 10.66 -0.77 -0.99
N LYS A 105 11.71 -0.02 -0.68
CA LYS A 105 12.61 -0.34 0.45
C LYS A 105 11.88 -0.36 1.79
N PHE A 106 10.94 0.55 2.00
CA PHE A 106 10.10 0.55 3.18
C PHE A 106 9.22 -0.70 3.27
N LEU A 107 8.56 -1.08 2.17
CA LEU A 107 7.73 -2.28 2.11
C LEU A 107 8.54 -3.53 2.38
N ASP A 108 9.72 -3.60 1.77
CA ASP A 108 10.66 -4.70 1.93
C ASP A 108 11.10 -4.83 3.39
N THR A 109 11.61 -3.75 3.98
CA THR A 109 12.12 -3.73 5.36
C THR A 109 11.04 -4.05 6.40
N ASN A 110 9.82 -3.51 6.24
CA ASN A 110 8.77 -3.60 7.27
C ASN A 110 7.86 -4.81 7.11
N PHE A 111 7.76 -5.38 5.90
CA PHE A 111 6.86 -6.49 5.60
C PHE A 111 7.55 -7.69 4.93
N TRP A 112 8.89 -7.75 5.02
CA TRP A 112 9.71 -8.84 4.48
C TRP A 112 9.12 -10.23 4.77
N GLY A 113 9.01 -11.05 3.73
CA GLY A 113 8.50 -12.43 3.82
C GLY A 113 7.01 -12.55 4.21
N LYS A 114 6.32 -11.44 4.46
CA LYS A 114 4.91 -11.41 4.90
C LYS A 114 4.00 -10.65 3.95
N LEU A 115 4.52 -9.82 3.05
CA LEU A 115 3.72 -9.09 2.06
C LEU A 115 3.48 -9.89 0.78
N SER A 116 2.22 -10.02 0.41
CA SER A 116 1.81 -10.33 -0.96
C SER A 116 1.62 -9.02 -1.70
N TRP A 117 2.53 -8.71 -2.64
CA TRP A 117 2.42 -7.53 -3.49
C TRP A 117 2.35 -7.94 -4.96
N ARG A 118 1.22 -7.65 -5.61
CA ARG A 118 1.08 -7.72 -7.07
C ARG A 118 1.13 -6.31 -7.62
N VAL A 119 2.16 -6.00 -8.39
CA VAL A 119 2.37 -4.65 -8.93
C VAL A 119 1.23 -4.28 -9.87
N ASN A 120 0.63 -3.12 -9.65
CA ASN A 120 -0.37 -2.55 -10.53
C ASN A 120 0.25 -2.17 -11.90
N PRO A 121 -0.18 -2.76 -13.04
CA PRO A 121 0.36 -2.42 -14.36
C PRO A 121 0.01 -0.99 -14.81
N TYR A 122 -0.99 -0.35 -14.20
CA TYR A 122 -1.28 1.07 -14.45
C TYR A 122 -0.32 2.02 -13.73
N ASN A 123 0.53 1.49 -12.84
CA ASN A 123 1.57 2.23 -12.14
C ASN A 123 2.93 1.82 -12.69
N GLU A 124 3.34 2.44 -13.80
CA GLU A 124 4.65 2.18 -14.43
C GLU A 124 5.82 2.45 -13.46
N LEU A 125 5.66 3.48 -12.61
CA LEU A 125 6.64 3.85 -11.61
C LEU A 125 6.91 2.72 -10.60
N ALA A 126 5.87 1.98 -10.20
CA ALA A 126 6.01 0.83 -9.33
C ALA A 126 6.79 -0.31 -10.00
N SER A 127 6.51 -0.59 -11.27
CA SER A 127 7.24 -1.61 -12.02
C SER A 127 8.73 -1.26 -12.18
N GLN A 128 9.04 0.01 -12.48
CA GLN A 128 10.41 0.50 -12.58
C GLN A 128 11.15 0.42 -11.24
N ALA A 129 10.51 0.85 -10.14
CA ALA A 129 11.14 0.86 -8.82
C ALA A 129 11.42 -0.56 -8.29
N VAL A 130 10.52 -1.52 -8.52
CA VAL A 130 10.76 -2.93 -8.17
C VAL A 130 11.97 -3.47 -8.93
N ALA A 131 12.05 -3.24 -10.24
CA ALA A 131 13.19 -3.69 -11.05
C ALA A 131 14.52 -3.11 -10.56
N LEU A 132 14.55 -1.84 -10.16
CA LEU A 132 15.74 -1.16 -9.63
C LEU A 132 16.09 -1.55 -8.18
N SER A 133 15.14 -2.10 -7.43
CA SER A 133 15.34 -2.50 -6.03
C SER A 133 15.71 -3.98 -5.88
N CYS A 134 15.59 -4.78 -6.93
CA CYS A 134 16.00 -6.20 -6.98
C CYS A 134 17.49 -6.41 -7.37
N VAL A 135 18.31 -5.35 -7.30
CA VAL A 135 19.76 -5.38 -7.55
C VAL A 135 20.53 -5.41 -6.24
#